data_AF-G3HU52-F1
#
_entry.id   AF-G3HU52-F1
#
_cell.length_a   1.000
_cell.length_b   1.000
_cell.length_c   1.000
_cell.angle_alpha   90.00
_cell.angle_beta   90.00
_cell.angle_gamma   90.00
#
_symmetry.space_group_name_H-M   'P 1'
#
loop_
_entity.id
_entity.type
_entity.pdbx_description
1 polymer ?
#
loop_
_entity_poly.entity_id
_entity_poly.type
_entity_poly.pdbx_seq_one_letter_code
_entity_poly.pdbx_strand_id
1 'polypeptide(L)'
;MLYERPNYQGYQYFLRRGDYPDYQQWMGFSDSIRSCRSIPYTSSHRIRLYERDDYRGLVSELTEDCSCIHDRFRLNEIYSMHVLEGCWILYEMPNYRGRQYLLRPGDYRRYHDWGAVDAKVGSLRRVIDLY
;
A
#
# COMPACT_ATOMS: atom_id res chain seq x y z
N MET A 1 8.22 7.30 3.03
CA MET A 1 7.13 6.77 3.87
C MET A 1 7.30 7.26 5.29
N LEU A 2 6.30 7.90 5.86
CA LEU A 2 6.29 8.31 7.27
C LEU A 2 5.41 7.37 8.09
N TYR A 3 5.76 7.19 9.37
CA TYR A 3 5.07 6.32 10.31
C TYR A 3 4.80 7.06 11.63
N GLU A 4 3.60 6.88 12.15
CA GLU A 4 3.15 7.53 13.38
C GLU A 4 3.90 7.05 14.62
N ARG A 5 4.30 5.76 14.65
CA ARG A 5 4.99 5.13 15.78
C ARG A 5 6.44 4.74 15.43
N PRO A 6 7.29 4.50 16.44
CA PRO A 6 8.62 3.95 16.22
C PRO A 6 8.57 2.60 15.49
N ASN A 7 9.72 2.15 14.96
CA ASN A 7 9.87 0.82 14.36
C ASN A 7 8.93 0.53 13.17
N TYR A 8 8.58 1.54 12.38
CA TYR A 8 7.72 1.42 11.19
C TYR A 8 6.31 0.90 11.51
N GLN A 9 5.74 1.33 12.62
CA GLN A 9 4.41 0.93 13.09
C GLN A 9 3.41 2.09 13.10
N GLY A 10 2.14 1.76 13.32
CA GLY A 10 1.05 2.74 13.40
C GLY A 10 0.57 3.22 12.02
N TYR A 11 -0.10 4.37 12.00
CA TYR A 11 -0.53 4.96 10.74
C TYR A 11 0.65 5.31 9.84
N GLN A 12 0.40 5.19 8.55
CA GLN A 12 1.38 5.17 7.48
C GLN A 12 1.01 6.23 6.45
N TYR A 13 1.96 7.07 6.06
CA TYR A 13 1.73 8.20 5.15
C TYR A 13 2.75 8.18 4.00
N PHE A 14 2.24 8.02 2.78
CA PHE A 14 3.03 8.10 1.56
C PHE A 14 3.19 9.55 1.11
N LEU A 15 4.44 9.99 1.01
CA LEU A 15 4.81 11.32 0.52
C LEU A 15 5.61 11.15 -0.76
N ARG A 16 5.37 12.06 -1.70
CA ARG A 16 6.19 12.25 -2.90
C ARG A 16 7.07 13.48 -2.70
N ARG A 17 7.98 13.73 -3.63
CA ARG A 17 8.70 14.99 -3.67
C ARG A 17 7.70 16.17 -3.70
N GLY A 18 7.90 17.13 -2.81
CA GLY A 18 7.04 18.31 -2.66
C GLY A 18 7.19 18.95 -1.30
N ASP A 19 6.62 20.15 -1.17
CA ASP A 19 6.54 20.88 0.09
C ASP A 19 5.19 20.60 0.76
N TYR A 20 5.23 20.25 2.04
CA TYR A 20 4.04 19.93 2.84
C TYR A 20 4.02 20.83 4.09
N PRO A 21 3.44 22.03 4.01
CA PRO A 21 3.32 22.97 5.12
C PRO A 21 2.67 22.42 6.40
N ASP A 22 1.78 21.43 6.26
CA ASP A 22 1.00 20.86 7.35
C ASP A 22 0.73 19.36 7.12
N TYR A 23 0.29 18.68 8.18
CA TYR A 23 0.10 17.23 8.14
C TYR A 23 -1.12 16.80 7.31
N GLN A 24 -2.10 17.68 7.14
CA GLN A 24 -3.29 17.39 6.35
C GLN A 24 -2.91 17.19 4.87
N GLN A 25 -1.88 17.86 4.38
CA GLN A 25 -1.40 17.71 2.99
C GLN A 25 -0.80 16.34 2.67
N TRP A 26 -0.30 15.60 3.68
CA TRP A 26 0.09 14.19 3.52
C TRP A 26 -0.96 13.19 4.01
N MET A 27 -2.20 13.65 4.24
CA MET A 27 -3.31 12.87 4.78
C MET A 27 -3.04 12.34 6.21
N GLY A 28 -2.30 13.10 7.00
CA GLY A 28 -2.04 12.83 8.41
C GLY A 28 -3.32 12.90 9.25
N PHE A 29 -3.47 11.98 10.21
CA PHE A 29 -4.48 12.09 11.27
C PHE A 29 -3.96 12.88 12.48
N SER A 30 -2.64 13.01 12.58
CA SER A 30 -1.90 13.77 13.58
C SER A 30 -0.58 14.26 12.99
N ASP A 31 0.12 15.09 13.74
CA ASP A 31 1.48 15.56 13.47
C ASP A 31 2.57 14.62 14.03
N SER A 32 2.18 13.51 14.69
CA SER A 32 3.13 12.57 15.28
C SER A 32 3.80 11.73 14.21
N ILE A 33 5.08 12.00 13.93
CA ILE A 33 5.93 11.16 13.08
C ILE A 33 7.12 10.67 13.90
N ARG A 34 7.25 9.34 14.06
CA ARG A 34 8.25 8.73 14.95
C ARG A 34 9.19 7.75 14.26
N SER A 35 8.92 7.41 13.00
CA SER A 35 9.89 6.73 12.14
C SER A 35 9.60 7.00 10.67
N CYS A 36 10.60 6.82 9.82
CA CYS A 36 10.46 7.02 8.38
C CYS A 36 11.29 6.00 7.60
N ARG A 37 10.87 5.73 6.36
CA ARG A 37 11.57 4.83 5.44
C ARG A 37 11.67 5.49 4.07
N SER A 38 12.89 5.54 3.51
CA SER A 38 13.10 5.87 2.11
C SER A 38 12.59 4.71 1.25
N ILE A 39 11.87 5.04 0.17
CA ILE A 39 11.37 4.05 -0.77
C ILE A 39 12.30 4.09 -1.98
N PRO A 40 12.98 2.99 -2.34
CA PRO A 40 13.88 2.99 -3.48
C PRO A 40 13.10 3.18 -4.78
N TYR A 41 13.72 3.87 -5.74
CA TYR A 41 13.21 3.95 -7.10
C TYR A 41 13.19 2.56 -7.74
N THR A 42 12.13 2.27 -8.49
CA THR A 42 11.97 1.02 -9.24
C THR A 42 11.40 1.32 -10.61
N SER A 43 12.02 0.74 -11.65
CA SER A 43 11.66 0.96 -13.06
C SER A 43 10.45 0.15 -13.51
N SER A 44 10.13 -0.93 -12.79
CA SER A 44 8.99 -1.81 -13.09
C SER A 44 8.21 -2.12 -11.82
N HIS A 45 6.93 -2.44 -12.01
CA HIS A 45 6.00 -2.73 -10.93
C HIS A 45 5.11 -3.89 -11.34
N ARG A 46 5.03 -4.89 -10.49
CA ARG A 46 4.16 -6.05 -10.68
C ARG A 46 3.78 -6.65 -9.33
N ILE A 47 2.50 -6.84 -9.11
CA ILE A 47 1.95 -7.41 -7.88
C ILE A 47 0.87 -8.44 -8.21
N ARG A 48 0.84 -9.55 -7.46
CA ARG A 48 -0.24 -10.53 -7.48
C ARG A 48 -1.02 -10.46 -6.18
N LEU A 49 -2.34 -10.43 -6.30
CA LEU A 49 -3.29 -10.40 -5.20
C LEU A 49 -4.05 -11.72 -5.18
N TYR A 50 -4.33 -12.22 -3.99
CA TYR A 50 -5.01 -13.50 -3.78
C TYR A 50 -6.23 -13.30 -2.88
N GLU A 51 -7.34 -13.93 -3.29
CA GLU A 51 -8.60 -13.93 -2.56
C GLU A 51 -8.50 -14.63 -1.20
N ARG A 52 -7.53 -15.54 -1.00
CA ARG A 52 -7.35 -16.26 0.26
C ARG A 52 -5.92 -16.14 0.78
N ASP A 53 -5.75 -16.51 2.03
CA ASP A 53 -4.48 -16.66 2.72
C ASP A 53 -3.61 -17.76 2.07
N ASP A 54 -2.30 -17.67 2.28
CA ASP A 54 -1.30 -18.61 1.76
C ASP A 54 -1.40 -18.81 0.22
N TYR A 55 -1.67 -17.73 -0.51
CA TYR A 55 -1.68 -17.68 -1.98
C TYR A 55 -2.74 -18.57 -2.64
N ARG A 56 -3.87 -18.77 -1.97
CA ARG A 56 -4.99 -19.58 -2.45
C ARG A 56 -6.10 -18.72 -3.06
N GLY A 57 -7.04 -19.39 -3.72
CA GLY A 57 -8.22 -18.76 -4.32
C GLY A 57 -7.92 -18.07 -5.64
N LEU A 58 -8.81 -17.16 -6.04
CA LEU A 58 -8.62 -16.38 -7.27
C LEU A 58 -7.36 -15.52 -7.20
N VAL A 59 -6.61 -15.48 -8.31
CA VAL A 59 -5.39 -14.67 -8.46
C VAL A 59 -5.67 -13.54 -9.44
N SER A 60 -5.29 -12.32 -9.05
CA SER A 60 -5.32 -11.13 -9.90
C SER A 60 -3.94 -10.49 -9.95
N GLU A 61 -3.46 -10.14 -11.15
CA GLU A 61 -2.17 -9.48 -11.34
C GLU A 61 -2.37 -8.01 -11.76
N LEU A 62 -1.54 -7.12 -11.21
CA LEU A 62 -1.51 -5.70 -11.54
C LEU A 62 -0.08 -5.27 -11.88
N THR A 63 0.05 -4.49 -12.95
CA THR A 63 1.28 -3.79 -13.37
C THR A 63 1.09 -2.27 -13.44
N GLU A 64 -0.13 -1.81 -13.17
CA GLU A 64 -0.56 -0.42 -13.21
C GLU A 64 -1.34 -0.05 -11.96
N ASP A 65 -1.52 1.24 -11.75
CA ASP A 65 -2.36 1.76 -10.67
C ASP A 65 -3.81 1.25 -10.83
N CYS A 66 -4.50 1.06 -9.71
CA CYS A 66 -5.88 0.64 -9.67
C CYS A 66 -6.64 1.46 -8.63
N SER A 67 -7.49 2.38 -9.10
CA SER A 67 -8.28 3.26 -8.24
C SER A 67 -9.46 2.56 -7.56
N CYS A 68 -9.91 1.40 -8.05
CA CYS A 68 -10.98 0.63 -7.44
C CYS A 68 -10.81 -0.87 -7.72
N ILE A 69 -10.43 -1.64 -6.69
CA ILE A 69 -10.21 -3.10 -6.80
C ILE A 69 -11.53 -3.83 -7.06
N HIS A 70 -12.63 -3.38 -6.44
CA HIS A 70 -13.96 -3.94 -6.66
C HIS A 70 -14.41 -3.84 -8.13
N ASP A 71 -14.21 -2.67 -8.73
CA ASP A 71 -14.64 -2.45 -10.11
C ASP A 71 -13.81 -3.28 -11.11
N ARG A 72 -12.54 -3.54 -10.78
CA ARG A 72 -11.63 -4.30 -11.66
C ARG A 72 -11.74 -5.82 -11.50
N PHE A 73 -11.86 -6.31 -10.26
CA PHE A 73 -11.76 -7.74 -9.95
C PHE A 73 -12.96 -8.32 -9.20
N ARG A 74 -13.95 -7.49 -8.84
CA ARG A 74 -15.09 -7.87 -7.99
C ARG A 74 -14.66 -8.41 -6.61
N LEU A 75 -13.50 -7.95 -6.13
CA LEU A 75 -12.95 -8.27 -4.82
C LEU A 75 -13.03 -7.03 -3.91
N ASN A 76 -13.34 -7.24 -2.62
CA ASN A 76 -13.28 -6.21 -1.59
C ASN A 76 -12.18 -6.47 -0.55
N GLU A 77 -11.71 -7.71 -0.49
CA GLU A 77 -10.74 -8.19 0.48
C GLU A 77 -9.66 -8.97 -0.24
N ILE A 78 -8.41 -8.75 0.16
CA ILE A 78 -7.23 -9.47 -0.32
C ILE A 78 -6.54 -10.02 0.91
N TYR A 79 -6.34 -11.34 0.93
CA TYR A 79 -5.83 -12.02 2.11
C TYR A 79 -4.35 -12.34 1.99
N SER A 80 -3.81 -12.51 0.79
CA SER A 80 -2.37 -12.66 0.58
C SER A 80 -1.93 -12.01 -0.73
N MET A 81 -0.63 -11.74 -0.87
CA MET A 81 -0.07 -11.10 -2.06
C MET A 81 1.41 -11.43 -2.28
N HIS A 82 1.83 -11.31 -3.53
CA HIS A 82 3.23 -11.31 -3.93
C HIS A 82 3.56 -10.00 -4.61
N VAL A 83 4.46 -9.22 -4.02
CA VAL A 83 5.03 -8.05 -4.69
C VAL A 83 6.24 -8.54 -5.47
N LEU A 84 6.03 -8.79 -6.76
CA LEU A 84 7.05 -9.35 -7.64
C LEU A 84 8.08 -8.28 -8.01
N GLU A 85 7.61 -7.07 -8.31
CA GLU A 85 8.43 -5.95 -8.75
C GLU A 85 7.89 -4.64 -8.20
N GLY A 86 8.81 -3.71 -7.93
CA GLY A 86 8.48 -2.36 -7.51
C GLY A 86 7.95 -2.25 -6.08
N CYS A 87 7.85 -1.02 -5.59
CA CYS A 87 7.11 -0.72 -4.35
C CYS A 87 5.69 -0.25 -4.70
N TRP A 88 4.73 -0.60 -3.86
CA TRP A 88 3.31 -0.23 -4.01
C TRP A 88 2.79 0.39 -2.73
N ILE A 89 1.78 1.25 -2.86
CA ILE A 89 0.96 1.72 -1.74
C ILE A 89 -0.42 1.11 -1.89
N LEU A 90 -0.81 0.33 -0.90
CA LEU A 90 -2.15 -0.19 -0.74
C LEU A 90 -2.97 0.80 0.07
N TYR A 91 -4.20 1.05 -0.38
CA TYR A 91 -5.17 1.91 0.29
C TYR A 91 -6.40 1.08 0.68
N GLU A 92 -6.84 1.24 1.92
CA GLU A 92 -8.02 0.58 2.48
C GLU A 92 -9.29 0.90 1.69
N MET A 93 -9.43 2.14 1.19
CA MET A 93 -10.59 2.59 0.43
C MET A 93 -10.28 2.84 -1.05
N PRO A 94 -11.30 2.84 -1.92
CA PRO A 94 -11.17 3.26 -3.31
C PRO A 94 -10.65 4.70 -3.43
N ASN A 95 -10.14 5.04 -4.61
CA ASN A 95 -9.64 6.36 -4.98
C ASN A 95 -8.50 6.86 -4.08
N TYR A 96 -7.65 5.94 -3.63
CA TYR A 96 -6.43 6.21 -2.86
C TYR A 96 -6.70 6.90 -1.52
N ARG A 97 -7.70 6.39 -0.78
CA ARG A 97 -8.15 6.94 0.50
C ARG A 97 -8.03 5.92 1.65
N GLY A 98 -8.17 6.41 2.87
CA GLY A 98 -8.14 5.58 4.07
C GLY A 98 -6.71 5.23 4.49
N ARG A 99 -6.56 4.14 5.25
CA ARG A 99 -5.24 3.69 5.69
C ARG A 99 -4.37 3.31 4.51
N GLN A 100 -3.09 3.62 4.62
CA GLN A 100 -2.08 3.36 3.59
C GLN A 100 -1.11 2.31 4.11
N TYR A 101 -0.65 1.42 3.23
CA TYR A 101 0.32 0.39 3.58
C TYR A 101 1.40 0.33 2.51
N LEU A 102 2.66 0.50 2.92
CA LEU A 102 3.81 0.33 2.04
C LEU A 102 4.07 -1.16 1.79
N LEU A 103 3.96 -1.57 0.55
CA LEU A 103 4.28 -2.91 0.08
C LEU A 103 5.62 -2.86 -0.67
N ARG A 104 6.58 -3.67 -0.23
CA ARG A 104 7.91 -3.82 -0.85
C ARG A 104 7.99 -5.18 -1.53
N PRO A 105 8.92 -5.39 -2.48
CA PRO A 105 9.13 -6.70 -3.07
C PRO A 105 9.26 -7.78 -2.00
N GLY A 106 8.49 -8.86 -2.15
CA GLY A 106 8.41 -9.93 -1.17
C GLY A 106 7.04 -10.60 -1.06
N ASP A 107 6.99 -11.51 -0.10
CA ASP A 107 5.94 -12.48 0.10
C ASP A 107 5.08 -12.11 1.32
N TYR A 108 3.76 -12.03 1.13
CA TYR A 108 2.81 -11.68 2.18
C TYR A 108 1.69 -12.72 2.23
N ARG A 109 1.72 -13.61 3.22
CA ARG A 109 0.80 -14.76 3.35
C ARG A 109 -0.53 -14.40 3.97
N ARG A 110 -0.59 -13.30 4.72
CA ARG A 110 -1.77 -12.79 5.41
C ARG A 110 -1.73 -11.27 5.55
N TYR A 111 -2.88 -10.65 5.80
CA TYR A 111 -2.98 -9.19 5.93
C TYR A 111 -2.18 -8.54 7.06
N HIS A 112 -1.85 -9.32 8.09
CA HIS A 112 -0.96 -8.89 9.15
C HIS A 112 0.48 -8.62 8.65
N ASP A 113 0.91 -9.29 7.57
CA ASP A 113 2.28 -9.20 7.07
C ASP A 113 2.59 -7.82 6.46
N TRP A 114 1.56 -7.07 6.01
CA TRP A 114 1.69 -5.67 5.59
C TRP A 114 1.23 -4.66 6.64
N GLY A 115 0.92 -5.13 7.86
CA GLY A 115 0.55 -4.30 9.00
C GLY A 115 -0.90 -3.81 9.00
N ALA A 116 -1.79 -4.41 8.20
CA ALA A 116 -3.22 -4.12 8.26
C ALA A 116 -3.92 -4.85 9.42
N VAL A 117 -5.06 -4.31 9.83
CA VAL A 117 -5.92 -4.88 10.89
C VAL A 117 -7.01 -5.79 10.33
N ASP A 118 -7.35 -5.63 9.05
CA ASP A 118 -8.30 -6.46 8.30
C ASP A 118 -7.80 -6.63 6.85
N ALA A 119 -8.52 -7.42 6.07
CA ALA A 119 -8.16 -7.76 4.70
C ALA A 119 -8.67 -6.74 3.65
N LYS A 120 -9.28 -5.62 4.07
CA LYS A 120 -9.93 -4.70 3.13
C LYS A 120 -8.91 -4.01 2.23
N VAL A 121 -9.22 -3.99 0.94
CA VAL A 121 -8.41 -3.30 -0.07
C VAL A 121 -9.32 -2.60 -1.05
N GLY A 122 -9.19 -1.28 -1.14
CA GLY A 122 -9.98 -0.47 -2.06
C GLY A 122 -9.21 -0.01 -3.29
N SER A 123 -7.92 0.31 -3.15
CA SER A 123 -7.10 0.76 -4.28
C SER A 123 -5.60 0.49 -4.08
N LEU A 124 -4.86 0.47 -5.18
CA LEU A 124 -3.41 0.20 -5.23
C LEU A 124 -2.74 1.23 -6.15
N ARG A 125 -1.63 1.80 -5.69
CA ARG A 125 -0.83 2.76 -6.45
C ARG A 125 0.62 2.32 -6.52
N ARG A 126 1.24 2.41 -7.69
CA ARG A 126 2.68 2.20 -7.83
C ARG A 126 3.44 3.35 -7.20
N VAL A 127 4.53 3.05 -6.51
CA VAL A 127 5.46 4.09 -6.07
C VAL A 127 6.36 4.44 -7.25
N ILE A 128 6.02 5.53 -7.92
CA ILE A 128 6.85 6.18 -8.92
C ILE A 128 7.36 7.49 -8.32
N ASP A 129 8.67 7.72 -8.40
CA ASP A 129 9.23 9.05 -8.19
C ASP A 129 9.44 9.64 -9.58
N LEU A 130 8.56 10.55 -9.97
CA LEU A 130 8.73 11.34 -11.19
C LEU A 130 9.45 12.62 -10.75
N TYR A 131 10.66 12.77 -11.28
CA TYR A 131 11.67 13.84 -11.10
C TYR A 131 11.24 15.13 -10.38
#